data_AF-A0A354XWR9-F1
#
_entry.id   AF-A0A354XWR9-F1
#
_cell.length_a   1.000
_cell.length_b   1.000
_cell.length_c   1.000
_cell.angle_alpha   90.00
_cell.angle_beta   90.00
_cell.angle_gamma   90.00
#
_symmetry.space_group_name_H-M   'P 1'
#
loop_
_entity.id
_entity.type
_entity.pdbx_description
1 polymer ?
#
loop_
_entity_poly.entity_id
_entity_poly.type
_entity_poly.pdbx_seq_one_letter_code
_entity_poly.pdbx_strand_id
1 'polypeptide(L)'
;MKGIVCAVLISFFIPVAGAQTPMINRDSIPHYFDQVKQATRENVKIWDKDIYGPIMLIEEGTRVIYANEPDKDNVLVARRGYYTGVLPKEISFQNTSLDWKGKTWATVVLPLSPNKYQRLDLITHELFHSAQLSLGFDIRGSDNYHLD
;
A
#
# COMPACT_ATOMS: atom_id res chain seq x y z
N MET A 1 60.87 38.60 -9.11
CA MET A 1 59.61 38.60 -8.33
C MET A 1 58.70 37.52 -8.90
N LYS A 2 58.48 36.41 -8.19
CA LYS A 2 57.50 35.38 -8.57
C LYS A 2 56.58 35.19 -7.36
N GLY A 3 55.36 35.71 -7.47
CA GLY A 3 54.35 35.60 -6.42
C GLY A 3 53.73 34.21 -6.46
N ILE A 4 53.71 33.53 -5.31
CA ILE A 4 53.01 32.26 -5.14
C ILE A 4 51.56 32.60 -4.78
N VAL A 5 50.61 32.15 -5.60
CA VAL A 5 49.17 32.27 -5.33
C VAL A 5 48.73 31.00 -4.63
N CYS A 6 48.38 31.09 -3.33
CA CYS A 6 47.76 29.99 -2.60
C CYS A 6 46.25 30.01 -2.86
N ALA A 7 45.74 29.02 -3.59
CA ALA A 7 44.31 28.79 -3.74
C ALA A 7 43.79 28.01 -2.52
N VAL A 8 42.89 28.63 -1.75
CA VAL A 8 42.21 27.97 -0.61
C VAL A 8 40.92 27.35 -1.13
N LEU A 9 40.85 26.02 -1.13
CA LEU A 9 39.63 25.25 -1.46
C LEU A 9 38.71 25.23 -0.23
N ILE A 10 37.62 26.01 -0.28
CA ILE A 10 36.56 25.95 0.72
C ILE A 10 35.63 24.80 0.35
N SER A 11 35.70 23.70 1.10
CA SER A 11 34.74 22.59 0.98
C SER A 11 33.45 22.95 1.70
N PHE A 12 32.38 23.13 0.93
CA PHE A 12 31.02 23.23 1.47
C PHE A 12 30.54 21.84 1.88
N PHE A 13 30.45 21.59 3.19
CA PHE A 13 29.70 20.46 3.71
C PHE A 13 28.21 20.77 3.57
N ILE A 14 27.54 20.12 2.62
CA ILE A 14 26.08 20.13 2.53
C ILE A 14 25.57 19.10 3.55
N PRO A 15 24.88 19.50 4.63
CA PRO A 15 24.24 18.53 5.49
C PRO A 15 23.13 17.82 4.70
N VAL A 16 23.27 16.51 4.54
CA VAL A 16 22.19 15.66 4.05
C VAL A 16 21.12 15.67 5.13
N ALA A 17 20.04 16.42 4.89
CA ALA A 17 18.85 16.35 5.72
C ALA A 17 18.27 14.93 5.59
N GLY A 18 18.28 14.16 6.68
CA GLY A 18 17.62 12.86 6.73
C GLY A 18 16.12 13.06 6.46
N ALA A 19 15.60 12.36 5.45
CA ALA A 19 14.17 12.34 5.18
C ALA A 19 13.44 11.78 6.41
N GLN A 20 12.66 12.62 7.10
CA GLN A 20 11.78 12.15 8.16
C GLN A 20 10.75 11.21 7.53
N THR A 21 10.76 9.94 7.91
CA THR A 21 9.69 9.00 7.53
C THR A 21 8.38 9.60 8.04
N PRO A 22 7.40 9.93 7.18
CA PRO A 22 6.16 10.52 7.65
C PRO A 22 5.50 9.54 8.62
N MET A 23 5.41 9.91 9.89
CA MET A 23 4.62 9.14 10.85
C MET A 23 3.18 9.11 10.34
N ILE A 24 2.66 7.91 10.13
CA ILE A 24 1.28 7.72 9.71
C ILE A 24 0.38 8.18 10.85
N ASN A 25 -0.49 9.14 10.58
CA ASN A 25 -1.57 9.44 11.51
C ASN A 25 -2.56 8.26 11.49
N ARG A 26 -2.47 7.40 12.51
CA ARG A 26 -3.30 6.19 12.64
C ARG A 26 -4.80 6.51 12.69
N ASP A 27 -5.17 7.71 13.14
CA ASP A 27 -6.56 8.14 13.17
C ASP A 27 -7.15 8.33 11.76
N SER A 28 -6.28 8.49 10.74
CA SER A 28 -6.70 8.59 9.34
C SER A 28 -7.00 7.24 8.68
N ILE A 29 -6.61 6.12 9.29
CA ILE A 29 -6.73 4.80 8.66
C ILE A 29 -8.20 4.42 8.36
N PRO A 30 -9.15 4.49 9.33
CA PRO A 30 -10.55 4.24 9.02
C PRO A 30 -11.08 5.17 7.93
N HIS A 31 -10.67 6.43 7.95
CA HIS A 31 -11.07 7.41 6.95
C HIS A 31 -10.63 7.00 5.53
N TYR A 32 -9.43 6.43 5.36
CA TYR A 32 -8.98 5.93 4.06
C TYR A 32 -9.85 4.76 3.57
N PHE A 33 -10.21 3.83 4.46
CA PHE A 33 -11.11 2.73 4.11
C PHE A 33 -12.50 3.23 3.69
N ASP A 34 -13.03 4.23 4.39
CA ASP A 34 -14.32 4.84 4.04
C ASP A 34 -14.26 5.56 2.69
N GLN A 35 -13.17 6.29 2.40
CA GLN A 35 -12.96 6.93 1.10
C GLN A 35 -12.95 5.91 -0.04
N VAL A 36 -12.23 4.80 0.11
CA VAL A 36 -12.17 3.73 -0.90
C VAL A 36 -13.52 3.05 -1.05
N LYS A 37 -14.22 2.79 0.07
CA LYS A 37 -15.57 2.20 0.07
C LYS A 37 -16.58 3.06 -0.67
N GLN A 38 -16.51 4.37 -0.48
CA GLN A 38 -17.36 5.32 -1.21
C GLN A 38 -17.02 5.32 -2.70
N ALA A 39 -15.73 5.47 -3.04
CA ALA A 39 -15.28 5.56 -4.43
C ALA A 39 -15.65 4.32 -5.26
N THR A 40 -15.44 3.12 -4.72
CA THR A 40 -15.78 1.84 -5.38
C THR A 40 -17.30 1.70 -5.60
N ARG A 41 -18.11 2.02 -4.58
CA ARG A 41 -19.58 2.01 -4.69
C ARG A 41 -20.13 2.98 -5.73
N GLU A 42 -19.63 4.21 -5.75
CA GLU A 42 -20.04 5.23 -6.72
C GLU A 42 -19.69 4.84 -8.17
N ASN A 43 -18.70 3.95 -8.34
CA ASN A 43 -18.17 3.54 -9.63
C ASN A 43 -18.42 2.05 -9.94
N VAL A 44 -19.42 1.42 -9.31
CA VAL A 44 -19.85 0.02 -9.56
C VAL A 44 -20.02 -0.30 -11.05
N LYS A 45 -20.51 0.66 -11.83
CA LYS A 45 -20.79 0.51 -13.27
C LYS A 45 -19.54 0.27 -14.12
N ILE A 46 -18.33 0.53 -13.60
CA ILE A 46 -17.07 0.26 -14.33
C ILE A 46 -16.87 -1.26 -14.49
N TRP A 47 -17.27 -2.05 -13.48
CA TRP A 47 -17.02 -3.49 -13.43
C TRP A 47 -18.30 -4.33 -13.35
N ASP A 48 -19.47 -3.69 -13.45
CA ASP A 48 -20.79 -4.25 -13.11
C ASP A 48 -20.82 -4.94 -11.73
N LYS A 49 -19.93 -4.51 -10.83
CA LYS A 49 -19.69 -5.09 -9.52
C LYS A 49 -19.00 -4.10 -8.60
N ASP A 50 -19.36 -4.11 -7.33
CA ASP A 50 -18.59 -3.40 -6.30
C ASP A 50 -17.33 -4.21 -5.99
N ILE A 51 -16.17 -3.64 -6.30
CA ILE A 51 -14.86 -4.27 -6.04
C ILE A 51 -14.33 -3.98 -4.63
N TYR A 52 -15.09 -3.27 -3.78
CA TYR A 52 -14.70 -3.10 -2.38
C TYR A 52 -14.59 -4.45 -1.67
N GLY A 53 -13.41 -4.73 -1.11
CA GLY A 53 -13.08 -6.02 -0.53
C GLY A 53 -12.11 -5.92 0.66
N PRO A 54 -11.47 -7.03 1.05
CA PRO A 54 -10.48 -7.06 2.12
C PRO A 54 -9.26 -6.22 1.73
N ILE A 55 -8.91 -5.22 2.54
CA ILE A 55 -7.75 -4.34 2.35
C ILE A 55 -6.83 -4.51 3.55
N MET A 56 -5.52 -4.62 3.28
CA MET A 56 -4.48 -4.73 4.29
C MET A 56 -3.38 -3.68 4.03
N LEU A 57 -3.28 -2.67 4.88
CA LEU A 57 -2.20 -1.69 4.87
C LEU A 57 -1.07 -2.19 5.77
N ILE A 58 0.17 -2.24 5.28
CA ILE A 58 1.30 -2.84 5.99
C ILE A 58 2.41 -1.80 6.18
N GLU A 59 2.81 -1.56 7.43
CA GLU A 59 4.03 -0.80 7.73
C GLU A 59 5.26 -1.64 7.39
N GLU A 60 6.08 -1.19 6.44
CA GLU A 60 7.21 -1.98 5.91
C GLU A 60 8.21 -2.42 7.00
N GLY A 61 8.62 -1.49 7.87
CA GLY A 61 9.65 -1.76 8.88
C GLY A 61 9.17 -2.61 10.07
N THR A 62 7.92 -2.45 10.48
CA THR A 62 7.36 -3.11 11.68
C THR A 62 6.48 -4.31 11.34
N ARG A 63 6.03 -4.42 10.08
CA ARG A 63 5.04 -5.37 9.59
C ARG A 63 3.69 -5.26 10.30
N VAL A 64 3.41 -4.12 10.93
CA VAL A 64 2.12 -3.83 11.54
C VAL A 64 1.07 -3.74 10.44
N ILE A 65 -0.01 -4.48 10.64
CA ILE A 65 -1.17 -4.53 9.75
C ILE A 65 -2.23 -3.55 10.23
N TYR A 66 -2.86 -2.87 9.27
CA TYR A 66 -4.15 -2.21 9.43
C TYR A 66 -5.12 -2.74 8.37
N ALA A 67 -6.18 -3.41 8.78
CA ALA A 67 -7.16 -4.03 7.90
C ALA A 67 -8.55 -3.44 8.08
N ASN A 68 -9.34 -3.37 7.00
CA ASN A 68 -10.71 -2.84 7.03
C ASN A 68 -11.74 -3.84 7.60
N GLU A 69 -11.38 -5.11 7.70
CA GLU A 69 -12.24 -6.19 8.18
C GLU A 69 -11.41 -7.28 8.90
N PRO A 70 -12.02 -8.18 9.71
CA PRO A 70 -11.27 -9.23 10.40
C PRO A 70 -10.77 -10.30 9.41
N ASP A 71 -9.74 -11.04 9.75
CA ASP A 71 -9.42 -12.29 9.06
C ASP A 71 -10.37 -13.43 9.47
N LYS A 72 -10.36 -14.55 8.75
CA LYS A 72 -11.25 -15.68 9.08
C LYS A 72 -10.82 -16.48 10.30
N ASP A 73 -9.53 -16.40 10.67
CA ASP A 73 -8.96 -17.17 11.76
C ASP A 73 -8.94 -16.37 13.08
N ASN A 74 -9.46 -15.15 13.10
CA ASN A 74 -9.46 -14.22 14.23
C ASN A 74 -8.07 -13.89 14.80
N VAL A 75 -7.06 -13.84 13.94
CA VAL A 75 -5.69 -13.46 14.32
C VAL A 75 -5.57 -11.94 14.53
N LEU A 76 -6.28 -11.15 13.72
CA LEU A 76 -6.30 -9.70 13.81
C LEU A 76 -7.21 -9.25 14.94
N VAL A 77 -6.72 -8.31 15.74
CA VAL A 77 -7.45 -7.76 16.88
C VAL A 77 -8.17 -6.49 16.47
N ALA A 78 -9.45 -6.38 16.82
CA ALA A 78 -10.23 -5.18 16.58
C ALA A 78 -9.65 -3.95 17.31
N ARG A 79 -9.68 -2.82 16.62
CA ARG A 79 -9.43 -1.47 17.12
C ARG A 79 -10.53 -0.56 16.62
N ARG A 80 -10.49 0.72 17.00
CA ARG A 80 -11.52 1.68 16.62
C ARG A 80 -11.49 1.95 15.11
N GLY A 81 -12.33 1.23 14.37
CA GLY A 81 -12.53 1.40 12.92
C GLY A 81 -11.62 0.59 12.01
N TYR A 82 -10.81 -0.32 12.56
CA TYR A 82 -9.94 -1.23 11.79
C TYR A 82 -9.52 -2.45 12.64
N TYR A 83 -8.86 -3.41 12.01
CA TYR A 83 -8.26 -4.59 12.65
C TYR A 83 -6.74 -4.54 12.52
N THR A 84 -6.02 -5.01 13.53
CA THR A 84 -4.56 -4.91 13.57
C THR A 84 -3.88 -6.15 14.10
N GLY A 85 -2.63 -6.33 13.69
CA GLY A 85 -1.75 -7.42 14.09
C GLY A 85 -0.37 -7.19 13.49
N VAL A 86 0.48 -8.21 13.51
CA VAL A 86 1.80 -8.17 12.86
C VAL A 86 1.83 -9.31 11.85
N LEU A 87 2.17 -8.99 10.60
CA LEU A 87 2.30 -10.00 9.55
C LEU A 87 3.51 -10.90 9.86
N PRO A 88 3.36 -12.24 9.97
CA PRO A 88 4.47 -13.14 10.25
C PRO A 88 5.62 -12.97 9.27
N LYS A 89 6.87 -13.14 9.72
CA LYS A 89 8.07 -12.83 8.92
C LYS A 89 8.20 -13.71 7.67
N GLU A 90 7.59 -14.88 7.71
CA GLU A 90 7.62 -15.90 6.68
C GLU A 90 6.72 -15.53 5.49
N ILE A 91 5.80 -14.58 5.66
CA ILE A 91 4.89 -14.12 4.61
C ILE A 91 5.54 -12.95 3.87
N SER A 92 5.79 -13.09 2.57
CA SER A 92 6.18 -11.94 1.75
C SER A 92 4.99 -11.01 1.51
N PHE A 93 5.25 -9.72 1.32
CA PHE A 93 4.22 -8.74 1.01
C PHE A 93 4.76 -7.69 0.03
N GLN A 94 3.90 -7.23 -0.86
CA GLN A 94 4.12 -6.16 -1.84
C GLN A 94 2.77 -5.48 -2.11
N ASN A 95 2.73 -4.48 -2.99
CA ASN A 95 1.47 -3.96 -3.52
C ASN A 95 0.92 -4.96 -4.55
N THR A 96 0.01 -5.85 -4.12
CA THR A 96 -0.65 -6.86 -4.95
C THR A 96 -1.77 -7.55 -4.15
N SER A 97 -2.36 -8.63 -4.67
CA SER A 97 -3.22 -9.53 -3.91
C SER A 97 -2.40 -10.50 -3.06
N LEU A 98 -2.77 -10.70 -1.79
CA LEU A 98 -2.17 -11.67 -0.88
C LEU A 98 -3.23 -12.59 -0.27
N ASP A 99 -3.10 -13.90 -0.47
CA ASP A 99 -3.91 -14.89 0.23
C ASP A 99 -3.36 -15.14 1.63
N TRP A 100 -4.12 -14.74 2.66
CA TRP A 100 -3.72 -14.93 4.04
C TRP A 100 -4.93 -15.07 4.96
N LYS A 101 -4.89 -16.06 5.86
CA LYS A 101 -5.91 -16.30 6.90
C LYS A 101 -7.34 -16.34 6.35
N GLY A 102 -7.48 -17.11 5.26
CA GLY A 102 -8.76 -17.43 4.63
C GLY A 102 -9.36 -16.33 3.75
N LYS A 103 -8.62 -15.27 3.43
CA LYS A 103 -9.04 -14.16 2.56
C LYS A 103 -7.96 -13.81 1.55
N THR A 104 -8.38 -13.28 0.41
CA THR A 104 -7.53 -12.60 -0.57
C THR A 104 -7.57 -11.11 -0.25
N TRP A 105 -6.45 -10.57 0.20
CA TRP A 105 -6.30 -9.18 0.61
C TRP A 105 -5.70 -8.34 -0.51
N ALA A 106 -6.25 -7.15 -0.74
CA ALA A 106 -5.54 -6.08 -1.41
C ALA A 106 -4.49 -5.52 -0.45
N THR A 107 -3.21 -5.86 -0.66
CA THR A 107 -2.13 -5.37 0.21
C THR A 107 -1.56 -4.08 -0.33
N VAL A 108 -1.38 -3.09 0.56
CA VAL A 108 -0.70 -1.84 0.23
C VAL A 108 0.36 -1.55 1.28
N VAL A 109 1.59 -1.33 0.81
CA VAL A 109 2.73 -0.95 1.65
C VAL A 109 2.67 0.54 1.97
N LEU A 110 2.78 0.85 3.25
CA LEU A 110 2.78 2.22 3.76
C LEU A 110 4.19 2.86 3.66
N PRO A 111 4.31 4.20 3.53
CA PRO A 111 3.24 5.20 3.67
C PRO A 111 2.44 5.42 2.38
N LEU A 112 1.16 5.73 2.54
CA LEU A 112 0.31 6.19 1.44
C LEU A 112 0.62 7.64 1.09
N SER A 113 0.40 8.00 -0.18
CA SER A 113 0.49 9.39 -0.62
C SER A 113 -0.44 10.30 0.22
N PRO A 114 0.01 11.51 0.60
CA PRO A 114 -0.87 12.50 1.21
C PRO A 114 -1.96 12.98 0.24
N ASN A 115 -1.71 12.88 -1.08
CA ASN A 115 -2.70 13.20 -2.10
C ASN A 115 -3.84 12.15 -2.09
N LYS A 116 -5.07 12.63 -1.89
CA LYS A 116 -6.28 11.79 -1.83
C LYS A 116 -6.43 10.90 -3.08
N TYR A 117 -6.26 11.47 -4.27
CA TYR A 117 -6.51 10.74 -5.51
C TYR A 117 -5.44 9.69 -5.78
N GLN A 118 -4.16 9.99 -5.53
CA GLN A 118 -3.09 8.98 -5.65
C GLN A 118 -3.27 7.82 -4.68
N ARG A 119 -3.70 8.10 -3.44
CA ARG A 119 -4.01 7.06 -2.45
C ARG A 119 -5.20 6.21 -2.86
N LEU A 120 -6.27 6.86 -3.33
CA LEU A 120 -7.47 6.16 -3.82
C LEU A 120 -7.16 5.28 -5.02
N ASP A 121 -6.41 5.81 -5.98
CA ASP A 121 -5.99 5.09 -7.19
C ASP A 121 -5.19 3.83 -6.82
N LEU A 122 -4.15 3.97 -5.99
CA LEU A 122 -3.36 2.84 -5.51
C LEU A 122 -4.21 1.77 -4.81
N ILE A 123 -5.02 2.13 -3.81
CA ILE A 123 -5.79 1.12 -3.07
C ILE A 123 -6.84 0.46 -3.97
N THR A 124 -7.46 1.22 -4.87
CA THR A 124 -8.46 0.68 -5.81
C THR A 124 -7.81 -0.23 -6.85
N HIS A 125 -6.58 0.07 -7.28
CA HIS A 125 -5.77 -0.78 -8.13
C HIS A 125 -5.47 -2.13 -7.46
N GLU A 126 -5.07 -2.13 -6.19
CA GLU A 126 -4.84 -3.39 -5.46
C GLU A 126 -6.12 -4.19 -5.19
N LEU A 127 -7.26 -3.49 -4.99
CA LEU A 127 -8.57 -4.12 -4.93
C LEU A 127 -8.94 -4.78 -6.26
N PHE A 128 -8.59 -4.16 -7.39
CA PHE A 128 -8.80 -4.77 -8.70
C PHE A 128 -8.06 -6.10 -8.82
N HIS A 129 -6.76 -6.16 -8.48
CA HIS A 129 -5.99 -7.42 -8.46
C HIS A 129 -6.68 -8.49 -7.61
N SER A 130 -7.13 -8.11 -6.42
CA SER A 130 -7.83 -9.02 -5.51
C SER A 130 -9.21 -9.47 -6.04
N ALA A 131 -9.86 -8.65 -6.85
CA ALA A 131 -11.18 -8.92 -7.42
C ALA A 131 -11.13 -9.67 -8.76
N GLN A 132 -9.96 -9.81 -9.41
CA GLN A 132 -9.82 -10.31 -10.79
C GLN A 132 -10.57 -11.63 -11.06
N LEU A 133 -10.34 -12.67 -10.23
CA LEU A 133 -11.05 -13.96 -10.38
C LEU A 133 -12.57 -13.78 -10.32
N SER A 134 -13.02 -12.92 -9.42
CA SER A 134 -14.43 -12.67 -9.16
C SER A 134 -15.10 -11.80 -10.24
N LEU A 135 -14.30 -11.16 -11.09
CA LEU A 135 -14.68 -10.42 -12.29
C LEU A 135 -14.57 -11.29 -13.55
N GLY A 136 -14.15 -12.55 -13.42
CA GLY A 136 -14.03 -13.49 -14.55
C GLY A 136 -12.70 -13.40 -15.31
N PHE A 137 -11.70 -12.69 -14.81
CA PHE A 137 -10.36 -12.72 -15.39
C PHE A 137 -9.65 -14.04 -15.05
N ASP A 138 -9.02 -14.66 -16.05
CA ASP A 138 -8.06 -15.73 -15.83
C ASP A 138 -6.70 -15.10 -15.54
N ILE A 139 -6.16 -15.36 -14.35
CA ILE A 139 -4.88 -14.82 -13.88
C ILE A 139 -3.72 -15.77 -14.25
N ARG A 140 -4.01 -16.90 -14.91
CA ARG A 140 -2.96 -17.71 -15.53
C ARG A 140 -2.31 -16.84 -16.59
N GLY A 141 -1.05 -16.47 -16.35
CA GLY A 141 -0.30 -15.57 -17.22
C GLY A 141 -0.51 -15.96 -18.67
N SER A 142 -0.97 -15.02 -19.49
CA SER A 142 -0.78 -15.17 -20.91
C SER A 142 0.73 -15.20 -21.09
N ASP A 143 1.27 -16.35 -21.49
CA ASP A 143 2.62 -16.40 -22.02
C ASP A 143 2.68 -15.35 -23.13
N ASN A 144 3.40 -14.25 -22.87
CA ASN A 144 3.54 -13.16 -23.81
C ASN A 144 4.57 -13.55 -24.86
N TYR A 145 4.35 -14.68 -25.56
CA TYR A 145 5.21 -15.18 -26.64
C TYR A 145 5.40 -14.17 -27.78
N HIS A 146 4.59 -13.10 -27.81
CA HIS A 146 4.68 -12.01 -28.78
C HIS A 146 5.67 -10.90 -28.36
N LEU A 147 6.24 -10.98 -27.16
CA LEU A 147 7.27 -10.06 -26.65
C LEU A 147 8.69 -10.67 -26.69
N ASP A 148 8.83 -11.91 -27.18
CA ASP A 148 10.10 -12.63 -27.38
C ASP A 148 10.56 -12.60 -28.85
#